data_AF-A0A432S9Q8-F1
#
_entry.id   AF-A0A432S9Q8-F1
#
_cell.length_a   1.000
_cell.length_b   1.000
_cell.length_c   1.000
_cell.angle_alpha   90.00
_cell.angle_beta   90.00
_cell.angle_gamma   90.00
#
_symmetry.space_group_name_H-M   'P 1'
#
loop_
_entity.id
_entity.type
_entity.pdbx_description
1 polymer ?
#
loop_
_entity_poly.entity_id
_entity_poly.type
_entity_poly.pdbx_seq_one_letter_code
_entity_poly.pdbx_strand_id
1 'polypeptide(L)'
;MKLSISFSNIDKDENVYFKNMFGEKVKIEDLSTGEKEILNKAFYFFINDIKDSVILIDEPEISLHPSWQSYILKVYQNLAKEFNNQVIIATHSPHIIASTPDESLFILTKEDGKIVAKNFNSYGKDINAVLLEVMRTEYLRDIDVEEQIKKVKNMIFENKFNTREFEEEFRKLEKMLENDNIELSLIKLELQRRKNVKNN
;
A
#
# COMPACT_ATOMS: atom_id res chain seq x y z
N MET A 1 -10.06 8.04 4.85
CA MET A 1 -11.46 7.60 4.62
C MET A 1 -11.98 7.03 5.94
N LYS A 2 -13.08 7.56 6.46
CA LYS A 2 -13.81 6.97 7.61
C LYS A 2 -14.98 6.21 6.99
N LEU A 3 -15.39 5.07 7.54
CA LEU A 3 -16.67 4.46 7.15
C LEU A 3 -17.73 5.57 7.21
N SER A 4 -18.29 5.90 6.05
CA SER A 4 -19.34 6.91 5.90
C SER A 4 -20.67 6.44 6.47
N ILE A 5 -20.70 5.21 6.99
CA ILE A 5 -21.89 4.49 7.37
C ILE A 5 -21.72 3.89 8.77
N SER A 6 -22.81 3.88 9.54
CA SER A 6 -22.91 3.18 10.82
C SER A 6 -24.13 2.28 10.82
N PHE A 7 -24.06 1.10 11.44
CA PHE A 7 -25.21 0.20 11.54
C PHE A 7 -26.43 0.93 12.14
N SER A 8 -27.60 0.76 11.52
CA SER A 8 -28.86 1.38 11.97
C SER A 8 -29.77 0.33 12.62
N ASN A 9 -30.27 -0.60 11.82
CA ASN A 9 -31.20 -1.63 12.26
C ASN A 9 -31.37 -2.70 11.18
N ILE A 10 -31.97 -3.82 11.55
CA ILE A 10 -32.53 -4.81 10.62
C ILE A 10 -34.05 -4.63 10.64
N ASP A 11 -34.73 -4.71 9.49
CA ASP A 11 -36.21 -4.69 9.46
C ASP A 11 -36.81 -6.09 9.64
N LYS A 12 -38.14 -6.19 9.59
CA LYS A 12 -38.86 -7.46 9.78
C LYS A 12 -38.68 -8.43 8.61
N ASP A 13 -38.23 -7.93 7.47
CA ASP A 13 -37.98 -8.70 6.25
C ASP A 13 -36.47 -9.02 6.11
N GLU A 14 -35.73 -8.92 7.23
CA GLU A 14 -34.29 -9.19 7.34
C GLU A 14 -33.40 -8.24 6.50
N ASN A 15 -33.92 -7.12 6.01
CA ASN A 15 -33.08 -6.14 5.30
C ASN A 15 -32.21 -5.37 6.30
N VAL A 16 -30.92 -5.28 6.01
CA VAL A 16 -29.93 -4.59 6.84
C VAL A 16 -29.80 -3.13 6.40
N TYR A 17 -30.01 -2.20 7.33
CA TYR A 17 -29.87 -0.76 7.10
C TYR A 17 -28.68 -0.18 7.84
N PHE A 18 -28.01 0.73 7.15
CA PHE A 18 -26.97 1.59 7.68
C PHE A 18 -27.44 3.05 7.66
N LYS A 19 -26.81 3.91 8.45
CA LYS A 19 -26.97 5.37 8.39
C LYS A 19 -25.74 5.98 7.77
N ASN A 20 -25.89 6.79 6.73
CA ASN A 20 -24.77 7.54 6.15
C ASN A 20 -24.36 8.74 7.02
N MET A 21 -23.34 9.50 6.59
CA MET A 21 -22.84 10.69 7.30
C MET A 21 -23.87 11.81 7.46
N PHE A 22 -24.93 11.79 6.65
CA PHE A 22 -26.04 12.73 6.70
C PHE A 22 -27.22 12.21 7.56
N GLY A 23 -27.07 11.01 8.16
CA GLY A 23 -28.09 10.37 8.98
C GLY A 23 -29.18 9.66 8.18
N GLU A 24 -29.06 9.58 6.87
CA GLU A 24 -30.03 8.92 5.99
C GLU A 24 -29.87 7.40 6.04
N LYS A 25 -30.99 6.68 6.00
CA LYS A 25 -30.98 5.23 5.93
C LYS A 25 -30.61 4.77 4.51
N VAL A 26 -29.58 3.94 4.43
CA VAL A 26 -29.12 3.27 3.21
C VAL A 26 -29.20 1.76 3.42
N LYS A 27 -29.65 1.03 2.41
CA LYS A 27 -29.64 -0.43 2.49
C LYS A 27 -28.24 -0.98 2.21
N ILE A 28 -27.99 -2.21 2.65
CA ILE A 28 -26.73 -2.89 2.35
C ILE A 28 -26.48 -3.00 0.83
N GLU A 29 -27.54 -3.14 0.02
CA GLU A 29 -27.43 -3.21 -1.45
C GLU A 29 -26.97 -1.88 -2.07
N ASP A 30 -27.18 -0.76 -1.39
CA ASP A 30 -26.83 0.58 -1.88
C ASP A 30 -25.38 0.97 -1.54
N LEU A 31 -24.69 0.15 -0.75
CA LEU A 31 -23.31 0.41 -0.37
C LEU A 31 -22.34 0.19 -1.53
N SER A 32 -21.24 0.95 -1.50
CA SER A 32 -20.16 0.75 -2.46
C SER A 32 -19.55 -0.65 -2.32
N THR A 33 -19.00 -1.20 -3.40
CA THR A 33 -18.42 -2.54 -3.40
C THR A 33 -17.34 -2.71 -2.32
N GLY A 34 -16.52 -1.67 -2.08
CA GLY A 34 -15.52 -1.69 -1.01
C GLY A 34 -16.11 -1.66 0.40
N GLU A 35 -17.19 -0.92 0.64
CA GLU A 35 -17.90 -0.94 1.92
C GLU A 35 -18.56 -2.30 2.17
N LYS A 36 -19.16 -2.91 1.13
CA LYS A 36 -19.71 -4.27 1.20
C LYS A 36 -18.65 -5.31 1.53
N GLU A 37 -17.47 -5.23 0.92
CA GLU A 37 -16.37 -6.14 1.20
C GLU A 37 -15.86 -6.02 2.65
N ILE A 38 -15.68 -4.79 3.15
CA ILE A 38 -15.32 -4.58 4.56
C ILE A 38 -16.39 -5.14 5.48
N LEU A 39 -17.66 -4.84 5.18
CA LEU A 39 -18.78 -5.33 5.96
C LEU A 39 -18.78 -6.85 5.97
N ASN A 40 -18.73 -7.52 4.82
CA ASN A 40 -18.70 -8.99 4.73
C ASN A 40 -17.60 -9.60 5.60
N LYS A 41 -16.38 -9.04 5.55
CA LYS A 41 -15.24 -9.50 6.37
C LYS A 41 -15.47 -9.25 7.87
N ALA A 42 -16.06 -8.12 8.25
CA ALA A 42 -16.40 -7.81 9.64
C ALA A 42 -17.61 -8.62 10.15
N PHE A 43 -18.58 -8.89 9.28
CA PHE A 43 -19.85 -9.53 9.58
C PHE A 43 -19.65 -10.94 10.11
N TYR A 44 -18.65 -11.66 9.60
CA TYR A 44 -18.30 -12.99 10.09
C TYR A 44 -17.93 -12.98 11.59
N PHE A 45 -17.22 -11.95 12.06
CA PHE A 45 -16.88 -11.82 13.47
C PHE A 45 -18.11 -11.52 14.34
N PHE A 46 -18.99 -10.63 13.87
CA PHE A 46 -20.19 -10.24 14.60
C PHE A 46 -21.24 -11.36 14.69
N ILE A 47 -21.51 -12.07 13.59
CA ILE A 47 -22.55 -13.13 13.58
C ILE A 47 -22.19 -14.25 14.54
N ASN A 48 -20.91 -14.64 14.58
CA ASN A 48 -20.48 -15.81 15.33
C ASN A 48 -20.21 -15.51 16.81
N ASP A 49 -20.41 -14.26 17.27
CA ASP A 49 -20.15 -13.79 18.64
C ASP A 49 -18.81 -14.31 19.19
N ILE A 50 -17.78 -14.33 18.34
CA ILE A 50 -16.47 -14.91 18.68
C ILE A 50 -15.84 -14.05 19.76
N LYS A 51 -15.64 -14.62 20.95
CA LYS A 51 -15.07 -13.96 22.13
C LYS A 51 -13.94 -14.80 22.73
N ASP A 52 -13.03 -14.14 23.45
CA ASP A 52 -11.95 -14.78 24.20
C ASP A 52 -11.10 -15.77 23.36
N SER A 53 -10.92 -15.44 22.08
CA SER A 53 -10.37 -16.35 21.07
C SER A 53 -9.12 -15.81 20.38
N VAL A 54 -8.34 -16.72 19.78
CA VAL A 54 -7.27 -16.37 18.83
C VAL A 54 -7.80 -16.52 17.41
N ILE A 55 -7.66 -15.46 16.63
CA ILE A 55 -8.19 -15.34 15.27
C ILE A 55 -6.99 -15.21 14.33
N LEU A 56 -6.91 -16.10 13.35
CA LEU A 56 -5.90 -16.07 12.31
C LEU A 56 -6.54 -15.62 11.01
N ILE A 57 -6.00 -14.57 10.39
CA ILE A 57 -6.50 -14.03 9.12
C ILE A 57 -5.35 -14.03 8.12
N ASP A 58 -5.56 -14.70 7.01
CA ASP A 58 -4.62 -14.71 5.88
C ASP A 58 -5.14 -13.77 4.79
N GLU A 59 -4.28 -12.86 4.35
CA GLU A 59 -4.54 -11.94 3.24
C GLU A 59 -5.87 -11.15 3.35
N PRO A 60 -6.10 -10.40 4.45
CA PRO A 60 -7.34 -9.63 4.64
C PRO A 60 -7.59 -8.58 3.56
N GLU A 61 -6.57 -8.17 2.82
CA GLU A 61 -6.60 -7.23 1.70
C GLU A 61 -7.24 -7.78 0.43
N ILE A 62 -7.42 -9.10 0.29
CA ILE A 62 -7.97 -9.69 -0.93
C ILE A 62 -9.35 -9.06 -1.21
N SER A 63 -9.53 -8.63 -2.46
CA SER A 63 -10.72 -7.91 -2.96
C SER A 63 -10.93 -6.49 -2.43
N LEU A 64 -10.02 -5.96 -1.59
CA LEU A 64 -10.09 -4.59 -1.09
C LEU A 64 -9.30 -3.61 -1.96
N HIS A 65 -9.95 -2.52 -2.34
CA HIS A 65 -9.28 -1.36 -2.92
C HIS A 65 -8.18 -0.85 -1.95
N PRO A 66 -7.02 -0.35 -2.42
CA PRO A 66 -5.93 0.18 -1.59
C PRO A 66 -6.38 1.09 -0.44
N SER A 67 -7.31 2.02 -0.71
CA SER A 67 -7.88 2.93 0.30
C SER A 67 -8.50 2.22 1.50
N TRP A 68 -9.00 1.01 1.32
CA TRP A 68 -9.64 0.18 2.35
C TRP A 68 -8.67 -0.75 3.07
N GLN A 69 -7.54 -1.08 2.46
CA GLN A 69 -6.52 -1.94 3.06
C GLN A 69 -5.93 -1.30 4.33
N SER A 70 -5.66 0.00 4.34
CA SER A 70 -5.21 0.68 5.58
C SER A 70 -6.32 0.77 6.64
N TYR A 71 -7.59 0.68 6.24
CA TYR A 71 -8.73 0.82 7.15
C TYR A 71 -9.11 -0.50 7.81
N ILE A 72 -8.98 -1.65 7.13
CA ILE A 72 -9.39 -2.95 7.65
C ILE A 72 -8.66 -3.31 8.95
N LEU A 73 -7.39 -2.93 9.10
CA LEU A 73 -6.64 -3.14 10.33
C LEU A 73 -7.31 -2.46 11.54
N LYS A 74 -7.83 -1.24 11.37
CA LYS A 74 -8.55 -0.53 12.44
C LYS A 74 -9.85 -1.23 12.79
N VAL A 75 -10.54 -1.81 11.81
CA VAL A 75 -11.75 -2.61 12.03
C VAL A 75 -11.42 -3.82 12.89
N TYR A 76 -10.41 -4.61 12.53
CA TYR A 76 -10.00 -5.77 13.32
C TYR A 76 -9.48 -5.40 14.71
N GLN A 77 -8.74 -4.30 14.86
CA GLN A 77 -8.30 -3.82 16.17
C GLN A 77 -9.47 -3.45 17.08
N ASN A 78 -10.50 -2.81 16.54
CA ASN A 78 -11.69 -2.45 17.31
C ASN A 78 -12.48 -3.70 17.73
N LEU A 79 -12.69 -4.62 16.78
CA LEU A 79 -13.34 -5.90 17.05
C LEU A 79 -12.58 -6.74 18.09
N ALA A 80 -11.26 -6.82 17.95
CA ALA A 80 -10.39 -7.53 18.88
C ALA A 80 -10.56 -7.01 20.31
N LYS A 81 -10.63 -5.69 20.47
CA LYS A 81 -10.83 -5.04 21.78
C LYS A 81 -12.24 -5.26 22.33
N GLU A 82 -13.26 -5.13 21.48
CA GLU A 82 -14.67 -5.27 21.89
C GLU A 82 -14.99 -6.68 22.40
N PHE A 83 -14.45 -7.70 21.73
CA PHE A 83 -14.74 -9.11 22.02
C PHE A 83 -13.62 -9.84 22.77
N ASN A 84 -12.58 -9.13 23.23
CA ASN A 84 -11.41 -9.69 23.90
C ASN A 84 -10.71 -10.80 23.10
N ASN A 85 -10.50 -10.58 21.80
CA ASN A 85 -9.83 -11.53 20.91
C ASN A 85 -8.38 -11.09 20.62
N GLN A 86 -7.50 -12.07 20.41
CA GLN A 86 -6.20 -11.84 19.78
C GLN A 86 -6.32 -12.08 18.28
N VAL A 87 -5.93 -11.11 17.46
CA VAL A 87 -5.95 -11.24 15.99
C VAL A 87 -4.52 -11.27 15.48
N ILE A 88 -4.19 -12.32 14.71
CA ILE A 88 -2.90 -12.48 14.03
C ILE A 88 -3.18 -12.46 12.53
N ILE A 89 -2.46 -11.59 11.82
CA ILE A 89 -2.66 -11.35 10.39
C ILE A 89 -1.38 -11.74 9.63
N ALA A 90 -1.54 -12.53 8.57
CA ALA A 90 -0.54 -12.69 7.51
C ALA A 90 -0.98 -11.86 6.30
N THR A 91 -0.07 -11.11 5.70
CA THR A 91 -0.38 -10.14 4.63
C THR A 91 0.87 -9.82 3.80
N HIS A 92 0.65 -9.59 2.51
CA HIS A 92 1.64 -8.99 1.61
C HIS A 92 1.30 -7.54 1.25
N SER A 93 0.25 -6.94 1.82
CA SER A 93 -0.17 -5.58 1.54
C SER A 93 0.78 -4.55 2.17
N PRO A 94 1.45 -3.70 1.37
CA PRO A 94 2.25 -2.60 1.90
C PRO A 94 1.38 -1.58 2.67
N HIS A 95 0.09 -1.46 2.34
CA HIS A 95 -0.84 -0.56 3.02
C HIS A 95 -1.17 -1.02 4.45
N ILE A 96 -1.28 -2.33 4.67
CA ILE A 96 -1.48 -2.90 6.00
C ILE A 96 -0.20 -2.81 6.82
N ILE A 97 0.95 -3.18 6.22
CA ILE A 97 2.26 -3.08 6.86
C ILE A 97 2.55 -1.64 7.33
N ALA A 98 2.34 -0.64 6.46
CA ALA A 98 2.55 0.77 6.82
C ALA A 98 1.62 1.28 7.95
N SER A 99 0.47 0.64 8.12
CA SER A 99 -0.54 1.00 9.13
C SER A 99 -0.40 0.25 10.44
N THR A 100 0.49 -0.75 10.50
CA THR A 100 0.67 -1.63 11.66
C THR A 100 1.67 -1.01 12.65
N PRO A 101 1.33 -0.91 13.95
CA PRO A 101 2.28 -0.47 14.97
C PRO A 101 3.50 -1.39 15.02
N ASP A 102 4.69 -0.81 15.20
CA ASP A 102 5.95 -1.54 15.11
C ASP A 102 6.02 -2.72 16.10
N GLU A 103 5.45 -2.57 17.30
CA GLU A 103 5.39 -3.64 18.31
C GLU A 103 4.60 -4.88 17.86
N SER A 104 3.73 -4.72 16.86
CA SER A 104 2.85 -5.77 16.32
C SER A 104 3.27 -6.23 14.92
N LEU A 105 4.38 -5.71 14.37
CA LEU A 105 4.86 -6.09 13.04
C LEU A 105 6.03 -7.06 13.11
N PHE A 106 5.88 -8.20 12.44
CA PHE A 106 6.92 -9.21 12.31
C PHE A 106 7.12 -9.56 10.83
N ILE A 107 8.35 -9.36 10.35
CA ILE A 107 8.75 -9.75 9.00
C ILE A 107 9.40 -11.12 9.07
N LEU A 108 8.84 -12.06 8.32
CA LEU A 108 9.36 -13.42 8.22
C LEU A 108 10.38 -13.49 7.09
N THR A 109 11.59 -13.92 7.41
CA THR A 109 12.69 -14.09 6.46
C THR A 109 13.26 -15.49 6.55
N LYS A 110 13.80 -16.01 5.44
CA LYS A 110 14.48 -17.31 5.42
C LYS A 110 15.99 -17.11 5.48
N GLU A 111 16.61 -17.49 6.60
CA GLU A 111 18.05 -17.39 6.85
C GLU A 111 18.59 -18.79 7.19
N ASP A 112 19.61 -19.25 6.47
CA ASP A 112 20.22 -20.58 6.64
C ASP A 112 19.20 -21.75 6.66
N GLY A 113 18.17 -21.65 5.83
CA GLY A 113 17.10 -22.66 5.74
C GLY A 113 16.05 -22.59 6.85
N LYS A 114 16.16 -21.67 7.81
CA LYS A 114 15.21 -21.45 8.91
C LYS A 114 14.41 -20.18 8.70
N ILE A 115 13.18 -20.14 9.24
CA ILE A 115 12.37 -18.92 9.27
C ILE A 115 12.75 -18.13 10.53
N VAL A 116 13.10 -16.87 10.32
CA VAL A 116 13.42 -15.90 11.37
C VAL A 116 12.41 -14.76 11.29
N ALA A 117 11.75 -14.49 12.42
CA ALA A 117 10.88 -13.33 12.58
C ALA A 117 11.70 -12.14 13.08
N LYS A 118 11.64 -11.02 12.37
CA LYS A 118 12.32 -9.77 12.75
C LYS A 118 11.29 -8.67 12.93
N ASN A 119 11.43 -7.91 14.00
CA ASN A 119 10.64 -6.70 14.18
C ASN A 119 11.21 -5.61 13.27
N PHE A 120 10.33 -4.80 12.67
CA PHE A 120 10.74 -3.74 11.75
C PHE A 120 9.94 -2.49 12.06
N ASN A 121 10.62 -1.34 12.00
CA ASN A 121 9.94 -0.06 12.14
C ASN A 121 9.37 0.37 10.78
N SER A 122 8.04 0.31 10.64
CA SER A 122 7.35 0.73 9.41
C SER A 122 6.14 1.62 9.66
N TYR A 123 5.74 1.83 10.91
CA TYR A 123 4.57 2.63 11.22
C TYR A 123 4.74 4.07 10.71
N GLY A 124 3.82 4.51 9.86
CA GLY A 124 3.83 5.86 9.29
C GLY A 124 4.87 6.10 8.19
N LYS A 125 5.60 5.06 7.76
CA LYS A 125 6.43 5.14 6.55
C LYS A 125 5.56 5.32 5.30
N ASP A 126 6.10 6.03 4.32
CA ASP A 126 5.53 6.06 2.98
C ASP A 126 5.48 4.65 2.38
N ILE A 127 4.47 4.39 1.54
CA ILE A 127 4.26 3.07 0.92
C ILE A 127 5.48 2.66 0.09
N ASN A 128 6.14 3.59 -0.60
CA ASN A 128 7.33 3.28 -1.38
C ASN A 128 8.50 2.85 -0.48
N ALA A 129 8.65 3.47 0.68
CA ALA A 129 9.66 3.06 1.66
C ALA A 129 9.37 1.67 2.21
N VAL A 130 8.09 1.33 2.44
CA VAL A 130 7.72 -0.04 2.84
C VAL A 130 8.06 -1.05 1.74
N LEU A 131 7.71 -0.76 0.49
CA LEU A 131 8.03 -1.64 -0.64
C LEU A 131 9.54 -1.88 -0.78
N LEU A 132 10.35 -0.82 -0.72
CA LEU A 132 11.80 -0.92 -0.88
C LEU A 132 12.51 -1.52 0.35
N GLU A 133 12.21 -1.03 1.55
CA GLU A 133 12.98 -1.38 2.76
C GLU A 133 12.47 -2.65 3.44
N VAL A 134 11.15 -2.82 3.49
CA VAL A 134 10.50 -3.93 4.22
C VAL A 134 10.31 -5.12 3.29
N MET A 135 9.65 -4.89 2.15
CA MET A 135 9.32 -5.95 1.19
C MET A 135 10.48 -6.27 0.25
N ARG A 136 11.54 -5.45 0.24
CA ARG A 136 12.73 -5.62 -0.60
C ARG A 136 12.39 -5.71 -2.09
N THR A 137 11.39 -4.96 -2.53
CA THR A 137 11.02 -4.86 -3.94
C THR A 137 12.16 -4.18 -4.70
N GLU A 138 12.57 -4.76 -5.82
CA GLU A 138 13.68 -4.22 -6.63
C GLU A 138 13.28 -3.00 -7.47
N TYR A 139 12.00 -2.92 -7.85
CA TYR A 139 11.45 -1.95 -8.80
C TYR A 139 10.10 -1.43 -8.31
N LEU A 140 9.91 -0.11 -8.27
CA LEU A 140 8.63 0.53 -7.93
C LEU A 140 7.81 0.95 -9.17
N ARG A 141 8.39 0.77 -10.34
CA ARG A 141 7.80 1.10 -11.63
C ARG A 141 8.08 -0.04 -12.60
N ASP A 142 7.56 0.12 -13.81
CA ASP A 142 7.84 -0.79 -14.92
C ASP A 142 9.35 -1.05 -15.07
N ILE A 143 9.70 -2.33 -15.30
CA ILE A 143 11.08 -2.81 -15.32
C ILE A 143 11.86 -2.13 -16.44
N ASP A 144 11.28 -2.04 -17.64
CA ASP A 144 11.94 -1.43 -18.80
C ASP A 144 12.20 0.07 -18.55
N VAL A 145 11.25 0.75 -17.90
CA VAL A 145 11.41 2.16 -17.54
C VAL A 145 12.51 2.35 -16.49
N GLU A 146 12.56 1.52 -15.45
CA GLU A 146 13.62 1.62 -14.44
C GLU A 146 15.01 1.33 -15.06
N GLU A 147 15.12 0.30 -15.90
CA GLU A 147 16.36 -0.01 -16.60
C GLU A 147 16.82 1.15 -17.49
N GLN A 148 15.89 1.77 -18.21
CA GLN A 148 16.18 2.95 -19.03
C GLN A 148 16.67 4.13 -18.17
N ILE A 149 16.04 4.37 -17.01
CA ILE A 149 16.46 5.40 -16.05
C ILE A 149 17.88 5.11 -15.55
N LYS A 150 18.14 3.87 -15.12
CA LYS A 150 19.47 3.44 -14.65
C LYS A 150 20.52 3.64 -15.74
N LYS A 151 20.22 3.27 -16.98
CA LYS A 151 21.10 3.46 -18.14
C LYS A 151 21.45 4.94 -18.35
N VAL A 152 20.43 5.80 -18.42
CA VAL A 152 20.62 7.25 -18.60
C VAL A 152 21.41 7.85 -17.42
N LYS A 153 21.09 7.50 -16.18
CA LYS A 153 21.82 7.96 -14.98
C LYS A 153 23.29 7.53 -15.00
N ASN A 154 23.58 6.29 -15.40
CA ASN A 154 24.95 5.80 -15.53
C ASN A 154 25.74 6.57 -16.59
N MET A 155 25.14 6.86 -17.75
CA MET A 155 25.80 7.69 -18.79
C MET A 155 26.09 9.11 -18.28
N ILE A 156 25.22 9.68 -17.45
CA ILE A 156 25.46 10.98 -16.81
C ILE A 156 26.63 10.90 -15.82
N PHE A 157 26.64 9.85 -14.99
CA PHE A 157 27.70 9.59 -14.01
C PHE A 157 29.06 9.43 -14.69
N GLU A 158 29.12 8.68 -15.78
CA GLU A 158 30.31 8.44 -16.61
C GLU A 158 30.69 9.63 -17.52
N ASN A 159 30.01 10.78 -17.40
CA ASN A 159 30.22 11.96 -18.24
C ASN A 159 29.99 11.75 -19.75
N LYS A 160 29.24 10.72 -20.14
CA LYS A 160 28.88 10.40 -21.54
C LYS A 160 27.64 11.15 -22.06
N PHE A 161 27.17 12.16 -21.32
CA PHE A 161 25.94 12.90 -21.62
C PHE A 161 26.00 13.86 -22.84
N ASN A 162 27.15 13.97 -23.50
CA ASN A 162 27.33 14.74 -24.75
C ASN A 162 27.42 13.83 -26.00
N THR A 163 27.17 12.53 -25.85
CA THR A 163 27.24 11.55 -26.95
C THR A 163 25.91 11.48 -27.70
N ARG A 164 25.96 11.11 -28.99
CA ARG A 164 24.73 10.82 -29.76
C ARG A 164 23.94 9.68 -29.16
N GLU A 165 24.64 8.67 -28.65
CA GLU A 165 24.04 7.54 -27.93
C GLU A 165 23.21 8.04 -26.73
N PHE A 166 23.74 8.99 -25.95
CA PHE A 166 22.98 9.57 -24.85
C PHE A 166 21.70 10.28 -25.31
N GLU A 167 21.77 11.07 -26.39
CA GLU A 167 20.59 11.76 -26.92
C GLU A 167 19.50 10.78 -27.37
N GLU A 168 19.88 9.67 -28.00
CA GLU A 168 18.94 8.61 -28.40
C GLU A 168 18.30 7.93 -27.20
N GLU A 169 19.09 7.54 -26.21
CA GLU A 169 18.60 6.90 -24.99
C GLU A 169 17.76 7.85 -24.12
N PHE A 170 18.13 9.13 -24.10
CA PHE A 170 17.36 10.16 -23.40
C PHE A 170 16.01 10.41 -24.08
N ARG A 171 15.95 10.45 -25.42
CA ARG A 171 14.66 10.57 -26.15
C ARG A 171 13.74 9.37 -25.91
N LYS A 172 14.29 8.16 -25.83
CA LYS A 172 13.50 6.97 -25.46
C LYS A 172 12.91 7.14 -24.06
N LEU A 173 13.72 7.58 -23.10
CA LEU A 173 13.27 7.85 -21.74
C LEU A 173 12.20 8.95 -21.68
N GLU A 174 12.38 10.05 -22.41
CA GLU A 174 11.40 11.14 -22.48
C GLU A 174 10.03 10.64 -22.99
N LYS A 175 10.03 9.75 -23.98
CA LYS A 175 8.79 9.15 -24.48
C LYS A 175 8.15 8.21 -23.47
N MET A 176 8.94 7.46 -22.70
CA MET A 176 8.43 6.56 -21.65
C MET A 176 7.86 7.33 -20.45
N LEU A 177 8.43 8.49 -20.11
CA LEU A 177 8.05 9.31 -18.96
C LEU A 177 7.18 10.53 -19.32
N GLU A 178 6.50 10.53 -20.46
CA GLU A 178 5.70 11.69 -20.92
C GLU A 178 4.65 12.14 -19.88
N ASN A 179 4.18 11.22 -19.03
CA ASN A 179 3.21 11.48 -17.97
C ASN A 179 3.83 11.64 -16.56
N ASP A 180 5.11 11.31 -16.36
CA ASP A 180 5.81 11.40 -15.06
C ASP A 180 6.96 12.40 -15.14
N ASN A 181 6.63 13.66 -14.84
CA ASN A 181 7.51 14.79 -15.06
C ASN A 181 8.57 14.98 -13.97
N ILE A 182 8.40 14.40 -12.77
CA ILE A 182 9.27 14.73 -11.64
C ILE A 182 10.66 14.14 -11.86
N GLU A 183 10.76 12.84 -12.14
CA GLU A 183 12.05 12.17 -12.38
C GLU A 183 12.78 12.77 -13.59
N LEU A 184 12.05 13.00 -14.69
CA LEU A 184 12.62 13.61 -15.89
C LEU A 184 13.15 15.03 -15.61
N SER A 185 12.43 15.81 -14.80
CA SER A 185 12.87 17.15 -14.39
C SER A 185 14.13 17.10 -13.54
N LEU A 186 14.22 16.16 -12.59
CA LEU A 186 15.42 15.97 -11.76
C LEU A 186 16.64 15.59 -12.61
N ILE A 187 16.48 14.71 -13.60
CA ILE A 187 17.55 14.35 -14.54
C ILE A 187 17.98 15.56 -15.36
N LYS A 188 17.03 16.37 -15.87
CA LYS A 188 17.33 17.61 -16.61
C LYS A 188 18.09 18.63 -15.77
N LEU A 189 17.72 18.80 -14.50
CA LEU A 189 18.42 19.68 -13.56
C LEU A 189 19.85 19.21 -13.30
N GLU A 190 20.07 17.90 -13.09
CA GLU A 190 21.42 17.35 -12.90
C GLU A 190 22.30 17.54 -14.14
N LEU A 191 21.74 17.38 -15.34
CA LEU A 191 22.44 17.66 -16.60
C LEU A 191 22.87 19.12 -16.70
N GLN A 192 21.97 20.06 -16.36
CA GLN A 192 22.29 21.50 -16.35
C GLN A 192 23.40 21.81 -15.35
N ARG A 193 23.32 21.26 -14.14
CA ARG A 193 24.34 21.43 -13.10
C ARG A 193 25.71 20.98 -13.57
N ARG A 194 25.82 19.80 -14.18
CA ARG A 194 27.10 19.26 -14.68
C ARG A 194 27.65 20.03 -15.88
N LYS A 195 26.78 20.57 -16.75
CA LYS A 195 27.19 21.44 -17.85
C LYS A 195 27.75 22.77 -17.34
N ASN A 196 27.15 23.37 -16.31
CA ASN A 196 27.63 24.61 -15.71
C ASN A 196 28.98 24.45 -14.99
N VAL A 197 29.21 23.31 -14.32
CA VAL A 197 30.49 23.01 -13.65
C VAL A 197 31.64 22.80 -14.64
N LYS A 198 31.38 22.35 -15.88
CA LYS A 198 32.43 22.22 -16.92
C LYS A 198 32.78 23.52 -17.65
N ASN A 199 31.95 24.57 -17.49
CA ASN A 199 32.13 25.86 -18.16
C ASN A 199 32.81 26.93 -17.28
N ASN A 200 33.18 26.59 -16.05
CA ASN A 200 34.01 27.39 -15.12
C ASN A 200 35.35 26.70 -14.89
#